data_AF-A0A7S3BBM1-F1
#
_entry.id   AF-A0A7S3BBM1-F1
#
_cell.length_a   1.000
_cell.length_b   1.000
_cell.length_c   1.000
_cell.angle_alpha   90.00
_cell.angle_beta   90.00
_cell.angle_gamma   90.00
#
_symmetry.space_group_name_H-M   'P 1'
#
loop_
_entity.id
_entity.type
_entity.pdbx_description
1 polymer ?
#
loop_
_entity_poly.entity_id
_entity_poly.type
_entity_poly.pdbx_seq_one_letter_code
_entity_poly.pdbx_strand_id
1 'polypeptide(L)'
;APITAMACQSALQGGSARRWLSRTLRKWLSVNGGVLLISLVVQAVSQIGYHAGGLAVAAAMSTATLYCAVFAAATLTLRGRRRVVGGAVGSKPATAIAWSSLIAHPIGSACERAMHDRYLTASSLPLRAIGGSPIALATGFGWWWGGLALRLLLLEVLFDGFFYLAHRAVHAHPTVYQYVHKLHHRHTHDVWLLSSLQMSTADVLLTHTLPLLGALWLVPIAAGLEISVAKTYLLFQGELIPTQSRPIPSNPVQSRPIPS
;
A
#
# COMPACT_ATOMS: atom_id res chain seq x y z
N ALA A 1 -2.78 39.27 32.33
CA ALA A 1 -2.62 37.99 31.59
C ALA A 1 -1.45 38.04 30.60
N PRO A 2 -0.17 37.91 31.03
CA PRO A 2 0.98 37.81 30.12
C PRO A 2 1.74 36.46 30.17
N ILE A 3 1.38 35.52 31.04
CA ILE A 3 2.17 34.29 31.28
C ILE A 3 1.96 33.22 30.19
N THR A 4 0.85 33.25 29.44
CA THR A 4 0.54 32.25 28.40
C THR A 4 1.21 32.50 27.04
N ALA A 5 1.65 33.73 26.74
CA ALA A 5 2.33 34.03 25.47
C ALA A 5 3.83 33.65 25.48
N MET A 6 4.49 33.72 26.64
CA MET A 6 5.91 33.41 26.77
C MET A 6 6.22 31.90 26.72
N ALA A 7 5.27 31.05 27.16
CA ALA A 7 5.42 29.59 27.12
C ALA A 7 5.34 29.00 25.70
N CYS A 8 4.67 29.68 24.76
CA CYS A 8 4.59 29.24 23.37
C CYS A 8 5.86 29.59 22.57
N GLN A 9 6.54 30.69 22.92
CA GLN A 9 7.81 31.08 22.30
C GLN A 9 9.00 30.24 22.76
N SER A 10 9.06 29.80 24.04
CA SER A 10 10.15 28.95 24.52
C SER A 10 10.09 27.52 23.93
N ALA A 11 8.90 27.03 23.59
CA ALA A 11 8.72 25.76 22.88
C ALA A 11 9.21 25.79 21.42
N LEU A 12 9.23 26.97 20.79
CA LEU A 12 9.71 27.18 19.41
C LEU A 12 11.22 27.52 19.34
N GLN A 13 11.81 28.03 20.42
CA GLN A 13 13.25 28.32 20.49
C GLN A 13 14.12 27.10 20.87
N GLY A 14 13.50 25.99 21.28
CA GLY A 14 14.20 24.74 21.53
C GLY A 14 14.61 24.06 20.22
N GLY A 15 15.89 23.65 20.10
CA GLY A 15 16.36 22.78 19.00
C GLY A 15 15.58 21.46 18.83
N SER A 16 14.64 21.16 19.72
CA SER A 16 13.64 20.09 19.58
C SER A 16 12.73 20.27 18.35
N ALA A 17 12.20 21.48 18.09
CA ALA A 17 11.27 21.72 16.98
C ALA A 17 11.95 21.54 15.61
N ARG A 18 13.16 22.11 15.43
CA ARG A 18 13.96 21.95 14.21
C ARG A 18 14.39 20.49 13.99
N ARG A 19 14.80 19.79 15.05
CA ARG A 19 15.13 18.35 14.98
C ARG A 19 13.91 17.51 14.62
N TRP A 20 12.76 17.76 15.24
CA TRP A 20 11.50 17.09 14.93
C TRP A 20 11.11 17.32 13.46
N LEU A 21 11.06 18.57 13.01
CA LEU A 21 10.70 18.92 11.63
C LEU A 21 11.64 18.24 10.62
N SER A 22 12.96 18.28 10.87
CA SER A 22 13.94 17.63 9.98
C SER A 22 13.76 16.11 9.91
N ARG A 23 13.40 15.45 11.03
CA ARG A 23 13.14 14.01 11.08
C ARG A 23 11.84 13.67 10.34
N THR A 24 10.79 14.43 10.57
CA THR A 24 9.50 14.28 9.89
C THR A 24 9.66 14.47 8.39
N LEU A 25 10.35 15.53 7.96
CA LEU A 25 10.60 15.80 6.55
C LEU A 25 11.45 14.70 5.90
N ARG A 26 12.55 14.25 6.54
CA ARG A 26 13.35 13.13 6.03
C ARG A 26 12.53 11.85 5.89
N LYS A 27 11.68 11.54 6.88
CA LYS A 27 10.79 10.36 6.82
C LYS A 27 9.76 10.50 5.70
N TRP A 28 9.15 11.67 5.57
CA TRP A 28 8.19 11.95 4.50
C TRP A 28 8.86 11.84 3.13
N LEU A 29 10.05 12.43 2.95
CA LEU A 29 10.82 12.35 1.71
C LEU A 29 11.26 10.92 1.41
N SER A 30 11.69 10.13 2.40
CA SER A 30 12.07 8.74 2.16
C SER A 30 10.88 7.89 1.73
N VAL A 31 9.70 8.13 2.32
CA VAL A 31 8.46 7.42 1.98
C VAL A 31 7.97 7.81 0.60
N ASN A 32 7.68 9.10 0.39
CA ASN A 32 7.09 9.58 -0.86
C ASN A 32 8.10 9.51 -2.00
N GLY A 33 9.38 9.77 -1.74
CA GLY A 33 10.45 9.59 -2.70
C GLY A 33 10.63 8.12 -3.10
N GLY A 34 10.51 7.18 -2.16
CA GLY A 34 10.51 5.74 -2.45
C GLY A 34 9.32 5.32 -3.31
N VAL A 35 8.10 5.76 -2.96
CA VAL A 35 6.89 5.50 -3.74
C VAL A 35 7.02 6.04 -5.17
N LEU A 36 7.48 7.28 -5.33
CA LEU A 36 7.70 7.89 -6.63
C LEU A 36 8.76 7.16 -7.44
N LEU A 37 9.90 6.82 -6.83
CA LEU A 37 10.98 6.08 -7.49
C LEU A 37 10.49 4.73 -8.02
N ILE A 38 9.80 3.95 -7.18
CA ILE A 38 9.23 2.66 -7.59
C ILE A 38 8.21 2.86 -8.71
N SER A 39 7.34 3.87 -8.60
CA SER A 39 6.33 4.16 -9.62
C SER A 39 6.95 4.53 -10.98
N LEU A 40 8.06 5.28 -10.98
CA LEU A 40 8.81 5.62 -12.19
C LEU A 40 9.46 4.37 -12.82
N VAL A 41 10.05 3.48 -12.01
CA VAL A 41 10.62 2.22 -12.50
C VAL A 41 9.53 1.32 -13.10
N VAL A 42 8.39 1.17 -12.40
CA VAL A 42 7.23 0.41 -12.88
C VAL A 42 6.69 0.99 -14.18
N GLN A 43 6.65 2.33 -14.30
CA GLN A 43 6.22 3.00 -15.52
C GLN A 43 7.20 2.76 -16.68
N ALA A 44 8.50 2.85 -16.45
CA ALA A 44 9.51 2.58 -17.47
C ALA A 44 9.39 1.15 -18.00
N VAL A 45 9.24 0.16 -17.10
CA VAL A 45 9.02 -1.24 -17.48
C VAL A 45 7.70 -1.42 -18.24
N SER A 46 6.64 -0.71 -17.86
CA SER A 46 5.37 -0.72 -18.58
C SER A 46 5.53 -0.27 -20.04
N GLN A 47 6.27 0.82 -20.27
CA GLN A 47 6.55 1.31 -21.63
C GLN A 47 7.35 0.30 -22.45
N ILE A 48 8.39 -0.31 -21.87
CA ILE A 48 9.16 -1.38 -22.53
C ILE A 48 8.25 -2.55 -22.91
N GLY A 49 7.42 -3.02 -21.97
CA GLY A 49 6.49 -4.12 -22.22
C GLY A 49 5.45 -3.79 -23.29
N TYR A 50 4.98 -2.54 -23.34
CA TYR A 50 4.05 -2.07 -24.37
C TYR A 50 4.68 -2.14 -25.76
N HIS A 51 5.93 -1.66 -25.91
CA HIS A 51 6.64 -1.74 -27.18
C HIS A 51 7.04 -3.17 -27.57
N ALA A 52 7.28 -4.06 -26.60
CA ALA A 52 7.68 -5.44 -26.85
C ALA A 52 6.51 -6.37 -27.21
N GLY A 53 5.32 -6.17 -26.64
CA GLY A 53 4.21 -7.10 -26.80
C GLY A 53 2.82 -6.52 -26.50
N GLY A 54 2.68 -5.20 -26.56
CA GLY A 54 1.42 -4.51 -26.35
C GLY A 54 0.94 -4.51 -24.89
N LEU A 55 -0.34 -4.22 -24.72
CA LEU A 55 -0.89 -3.89 -23.41
C LEU A 55 -0.85 -5.03 -22.38
N ALA A 56 -1.16 -6.26 -22.79
CA ALA A 56 -1.15 -7.39 -21.86
C ALA A 56 0.26 -7.63 -21.28
N VAL A 57 1.29 -7.51 -22.12
CA VAL A 57 2.69 -7.63 -21.72
C VAL A 57 3.10 -6.46 -20.83
N ALA A 58 2.72 -5.23 -21.19
CA ALA A 58 2.94 -4.04 -20.35
C ALA A 58 2.35 -4.19 -18.94
N ALA A 59 1.09 -4.65 -18.84
CA ALA A 59 0.39 -4.85 -17.58
C ALA A 59 1.04 -5.96 -16.75
N ALA A 60 1.40 -7.09 -17.37
CA ALA A 60 2.06 -8.19 -16.69
C ALA A 60 3.46 -7.79 -16.17
N MET A 61 4.30 -7.20 -17.01
CA MET A 61 5.66 -6.81 -16.65
C MET A 61 5.68 -5.74 -15.56
N SER A 62 4.89 -4.67 -15.72
CA SER A 62 4.82 -3.60 -14.72
C SER A 62 4.29 -4.10 -13.36
N THR A 63 3.32 -5.02 -13.37
CA THR A 63 2.84 -5.66 -12.15
C THR A 63 3.90 -6.54 -11.53
N ALA A 64 4.57 -7.39 -12.30
CA ALA A 64 5.66 -8.21 -11.80
C ALA A 64 6.76 -7.35 -11.14
N THR A 65 7.16 -6.24 -11.77
CA THR A 65 8.12 -5.29 -11.20
C THR A 65 7.65 -4.71 -9.87
N LEU A 66 6.38 -4.27 -9.79
CA LEU A 66 5.82 -3.73 -8.54
C LEU A 66 5.84 -4.76 -7.41
N TYR A 67 5.41 -5.99 -7.67
CA TYR A 67 5.39 -7.03 -6.63
C TYR A 67 6.78 -7.52 -6.27
N CYS A 68 7.72 -7.58 -7.20
CA CYS A 68 9.12 -7.82 -6.88
C CYS A 68 9.66 -6.77 -5.90
N ALA A 69 9.33 -5.49 -6.10
CA ALA A 69 9.71 -4.42 -5.18
C ALA A 69 9.05 -4.58 -3.79
N VAL A 70 7.75 -4.91 -3.75
CA VAL A 70 7.01 -5.17 -2.50
C VAL A 70 7.60 -6.37 -1.75
N PHE A 71 7.82 -7.50 -2.40
CA PHE A 71 8.41 -8.69 -1.77
C PHE A 71 9.87 -8.46 -1.35
N ALA A 72 10.64 -7.68 -2.11
CA ALA A 72 11.98 -7.29 -1.72
C ALA A 72 11.96 -6.42 -0.46
N ALA A 73 11.07 -5.43 -0.39
CA ALA A 73 10.88 -4.60 0.80
C ALA A 73 10.46 -5.44 2.02
N ALA A 74 9.48 -6.33 1.85
CA ALA A 74 9.06 -7.27 2.88
C ALA A 74 10.22 -8.13 3.39
N THR A 75 11.03 -8.65 2.47
CA THR A 75 12.21 -9.46 2.79
C THR A 75 13.24 -8.66 3.57
N LEU A 76 13.51 -7.41 3.17
CA LEU A 76 14.42 -6.51 3.89
C LEU A 76 13.89 -6.17 5.28
N THR A 77 12.59 -5.94 5.44
CA THR A 77 11.93 -5.69 6.73
C THR A 77 12.00 -6.90 7.66
N LEU A 78 12.05 -8.11 7.08
CA LEU A 78 12.20 -9.36 7.80
C LEU A 78 13.65 -9.72 8.16
N ARG A 79 14.64 -9.23 7.39
CA ARG A 79 16.06 -9.49 7.67
C ARG A 79 16.43 -8.95 9.05
N GLY A 80 16.97 -9.82 9.89
CA GLY A 80 17.38 -9.49 11.25
C GLY A 80 16.29 -9.59 12.32
N ARG A 81 15.02 -9.83 11.93
CA ARG A 81 13.99 -10.22 12.91
C ARG A 81 14.26 -11.65 13.37
N ARG A 82 14.30 -11.89 14.68
CA ARG A 82 14.33 -13.27 15.21
C ARG A 82 13.08 -13.98 14.69
N ARG A 83 13.26 -15.05 13.93
CA ARG A 83 12.16 -15.95 13.62
C ARG A 83 11.60 -16.42 14.96
N VAL A 84 10.31 -16.19 15.20
CA VAL A 84 9.58 -16.84 16.30
C VAL A 84 9.34 -18.30 15.89
N VAL A 85 10.43 -19.03 15.66
CA VAL A 85 10.43 -20.47 15.42
C VAL A 85 10.62 -21.09 16.79
N GLY A 86 9.51 -21.22 17.50
CA GLY A 86 9.50 -21.62 18.91
C GLY A 86 8.48 -20.78 19.65
N GLY A 87 7.22 -20.85 19.24
CA GLY A 87 6.18 -20.42 20.17
C GLY A 87 6.15 -21.37 21.36
N ALA A 88 5.62 -20.87 22.47
CA ALA A 88 5.43 -21.65 23.69
C ALA A 88 4.80 -23.02 23.37
N VAL A 89 5.13 -24.05 24.16
CA VAL A 89 4.55 -25.40 24.06
C VAL A 89 3.03 -25.29 23.86
N GLY A 90 2.55 -25.57 22.64
CA GLY A 90 1.14 -25.44 22.23
C GLY A 90 0.83 -24.44 21.10
N SER A 91 1.76 -23.59 20.67
CA SER A 91 1.53 -22.71 19.51
C SER A 91 1.52 -23.50 18.20
N LYS A 92 0.49 -23.31 17.37
CA LYS A 92 0.44 -23.93 16.03
C LYS A 92 1.63 -23.45 15.19
N PRO A 93 2.31 -24.35 14.46
CA PRO A 93 3.40 -23.96 13.57
C PRO A 93 2.90 -22.98 12.51
N ALA A 94 3.74 -22.02 12.13
CA ALA A 94 3.45 -21.12 11.02
C ALA A 94 3.18 -21.95 9.75
N THR A 95 2.00 -21.77 9.15
CA THR A 95 1.60 -22.50 7.95
C THR A 95 2.20 -21.81 6.73
N ALA A 96 2.80 -22.57 5.82
CA ALA A 96 3.31 -22.01 4.56
C ALA A 96 2.21 -21.22 3.82
N ILE A 97 2.57 -20.07 3.25
CA ILE A 97 1.66 -19.30 2.38
C ILE A 97 1.43 -20.12 1.12
N ALA A 98 0.16 -20.35 0.78
CA ALA A 98 -0.19 -21.03 -0.47
C ALA A 98 0.30 -20.20 -1.67
N TRP A 99 0.91 -20.87 -2.65
CA TRP A 99 1.35 -20.24 -3.90
C TRP A 99 0.23 -19.47 -4.59
N SER A 100 -0.99 -20.00 -4.56
CA SER A 100 -2.17 -19.32 -5.10
C SER A 100 -2.40 -17.94 -4.50
N SER A 101 -2.21 -17.78 -3.19
CA SER A 101 -2.32 -16.47 -2.52
C SER A 101 -1.22 -15.50 -2.91
N LEU A 102 0.01 -15.99 -3.14
CA LEU A 102 1.13 -15.15 -3.60
C LEU A 102 0.92 -14.60 -5.01
N ILE A 103 0.20 -15.32 -5.87
CA ILE A 103 -0.03 -14.93 -7.28
C ILE A 103 -1.38 -14.28 -7.53
N ALA A 104 -2.39 -14.49 -6.67
CA ALA A 104 -3.75 -13.97 -6.88
C ALA A 104 -3.79 -12.43 -6.96
N HIS A 105 -3.15 -11.76 -5.99
CA HIS A 105 -3.10 -10.30 -5.93
C HIS A 105 -2.32 -9.69 -7.13
N PRO A 106 -1.13 -10.22 -7.52
CA PRO A 106 -0.50 -9.84 -8.79
C PRO A 106 -1.39 -10.01 -10.01
N ILE A 107 -2.07 -11.15 -10.16
CA ILE A 107 -2.93 -11.39 -11.33
C ILE A 107 -4.07 -10.37 -11.37
N GLY A 108 -4.76 -10.16 -10.25
CA GLY A 108 -5.81 -9.13 -10.14
C GLY A 108 -5.29 -7.75 -10.51
N SER A 109 -4.13 -7.35 -9.97
CA SER A 109 -3.51 -6.07 -10.29
C SER A 109 -3.09 -5.92 -11.76
N ALA A 110 -2.67 -7.01 -12.42
CA ALA A 110 -2.36 -6.98 -13.85
C ALA A 110 -3.63 -6.82 -14.68
N CYS A 111 -4.71 -7.52 -14.33
CA CYS A 111 -6.02 -7.37 -14.97
C CYS A 111 -6.55 -5.94 -14.85
N GLU A 112 -6.51 -5.36 -13.65
CA GLU A 112 -6.94 -3.97 -13.41
C GLU A 112 -6.17 -2.96 -14.27
N ARG A 113 -4.84 -3.10 -14.34
CA ARG A 113 -3.99 -2.25 -15.18
C ARG A 113 -4.34 -2.38 -16.66
N ALA A 114 -4.52 -3.60 -17.15
CA ALA A 114 -4.92 -3.84 -18.54
C ALA A 114 -6.33 -3.29 -18.85
N MET A 115 -7.28 -3.39 -17.93
CA MET A 115 -8.62 -2.83 -18.12
C MET A 115 -8.61 -1.29 -18.11
N HIS A 116 -7.87 -0.70 -17.17
CA HIS A 116 -7.78 0.75 -17.01
C HIS A 116 -7.08 1.44 -18.19
N ASP A 117 -6.01 0.86 -18.73
CA ASP A 117 -5.32 1.44 -19.90
C ASP A 117 -6.18 1.42 -21.16
N ARG A 118 -7.02 0.39 -21.35
CA ARG A 118 -8.02 0.36 -22.43
C ARG A 118 -9.07 1.44 -22.28
N TYR A 119 -9.49 1.72 -21.04
CA TYR A 119 -10.43 2.80 -20.75
C TYR A 119 -9.84 4.17 -21.12
N LEU A 120 -8.53 4.35 -20.92
CA LEU A 120 -7.88 5.65 -21.11
C LEU A 120 -7.32 5.89 -22.51
N THR A 121 -6.94 4.86 -23.23
CA THR A 121 -6.67 4.97 -24.68
C THR A 121 -7.93 5.39 -25.44
N ALA A 122 -9.12 5.12 -24.90
CA ALA A 122 -10.38 5.69 -25.40
C ALA A 122 -10.61 7.17 -25.00
N SER A 123 -9.87 7.69 -24.02
CA SER A 123 -10.01 9.06 -23.49
C SER A 123 -8.65 9.78 -23.48
N SER A 124 -8.21 10.28 -24.63
CA SER A 124 -6.92 10.99 -24.73
C SER A 124 -6.96 12.39 -24.09
N LEU A 125 -6.04 12.67 -23.16
CA LEU A 125 -5.64 14.03 -22.77
C LEU A 125 -4.15 14.23 -23.07
N PRO A 126 -3.74 15.39 -23.62
CA PRO A 126 -2.41 15.58 -24.18
C PRO A 126 -1.40 15.97 -23.10
N LEU A 127 -0.33 15.19 -22.97
CA LEU A 127 0.87 15.61 -22.24
C LEU A 127 1.72 16.50 -23.16
N ARG A 128 1.41 17.80 -23.22
CA ARG A 128 2.24 18.80 -23.90
C ARG A 128 2.50 19.97 -22.95
N ALA A 129 3.48 19.82 -22.07
CA ALA A 129 4.01 20.92 -21.28
C ALA A 129 5.45 20.63 -20.81
N ILE A 130 6.37 20.40 -21.75
CA ILE A 130 7.80 20.44 -21.47
C ILE A 130 8.42 21.48 -22.42
N GLY A 131 8.28 22.75 -22.05
CA GLY A 131 8.80 23.89 -22.82
C GLY A 131 8.59 25.26 -22.16
N GLY A 132 8.27 25.32 -20.87
CA GLY A 132 7.97 26.56 -20.15
C GLY A 132 9.12 27.07 -19.27
N SER A 133 9.09 28.37 -18.94
CA SER A 133 9.95 29.02 -17.94
C SER A 133 9.98 28.26 -16.59
N PRO A 134 11.07 28.31 -15.80
CA PRO A 134 11.14 27.69 -14.47
C PRO A 134 9.97 28.02 -13.54
N ILE A 135 9.41 29.23 -13.63
CA ILE A 135 8.22 29.62 -12.85
C ILE A 135 6.99 28.89 -13.36
N ALA A 136 6.81 28.81 -14.69
CA ALA A 136 5.72 28.06 -15.31
C ALA A 136 5.83 26.55 -15.05
N LEU A 137 7.05 26.02 -14.98
CA LEU A 137 7.33 24.65 -14.56
C LEU A 137 6.99 24.45 -13.09
N ALA A 138 7.36 25.37 -12.19
CA ALA A 138 7.06 25.27 -10.76
C ALA A 138 5.55 25.38 -10.48
N THR A 139 4.87 26.34 -11.11
CA THR A 139 3.41 26.51 -10.96
C THR A 139 2.66 25.36 -11.62
N GLY A 140 3.05 24.94 -12.82
CA GLY A 140 2.45 23.81 -13.53
C GLY A 140 2.64 22.49 -12.78
N PHE A 141 3.84 22.26 -12.25
CA PHE A 141 4.14 21.11 -11.39
C PHE A 141 3.32 21.15 -10.09
N GLY A 142 3.20 22.33 -9.47
CA GLY A 142 2.36 22.51 -8.28
C GLY A 142 0.88 22.18 -8.53
N TRP A 143 0.31 22.69 -9.62
CA TRP A 143 -1.09 22.40 -9.99
C TRP A 143 -1.29 20.94 -10.38
N TRP A 144 -0.38 20.36 -11.14
CA TRP A 144 -0.43 18.94 -11.49
C TRP A 144 -0.35 18.07 -10.23
N TRP A 145 0.55 18.39 -9.30
CA TRP A 145 0.72 17.64 -8.06
C TRP A 145 -0.48 17.80 -7.12
N GLY A 146 -1.03 19.01 -7.00
CA GLY A 146 -2.27 19.26 -6.27
C GLY A 146 -3.47 18.49 -6.87
N GLY A 147 -3.61 18.50 -8.20
CA GLY A 147 -4.66 17.76 -8.89
C GLY A 147 -4.48 16.24 -8.79
N LEU A 148 -3.25 15.73 -8.83
CA LEU A 148 -2.97 14.31 -8.59
C LEU A 148 -3.26 13.93 -7.14
N ALA A 149 -2.80 14.72 -6.16
CA ALA A 149 -3.07 14.47 -4.75
C ALA A 149 -4.57 14.43 -4.44
N LEU A 150 -5.35 15.37 -5.01
CA LEU A 150 -6.81 15.36 -4.87
C LEU A 150 -7.44 14.11 -5.49
N ARG A 151 -7.03 13.71 -6.69
CA ARG A 151 -7.54 12.49 -7.32
C ARG A 151 -7.15 11.23 -6.56
N LEU A 152 -5.93 11.13 -6.03
CA LEU A 152 -5.52 10.03 -5.17
C LEU A 152 -6.34 9.99 -3.87
N LEU A 153 -6.62 11.14 -3.26
CA LEU A 153 -7.49 11.23 -2.08
C LEU A 153 -8.92 10.75 -2.40
N LEU A 154 -9.51 11.22 -3.50
CA LEU A 154 -10.84 10.80 -3.92
C LEU A 154 -10.88 9.30 -4.24
N LEU A 155 -9.84 8.79 -4.91
CA LEU A 155 -9.70 7.37 -5.22
C LEU A 155 -9.65 6.54 -3.94
N GLU A 156 -8.84 6.94 -2.96
CA GLU A 156 -8.72 6.27 -1.65
C GLU A 156 -10.07 6.23 -0.93
N VAL A 157 -10.74 7.39 -0.81
CA VAL A 157 -12.04 7.49 -0.11
C VAL A 157 -13.10 6.60 -0.76
N LEU A 158 -13.16 6.58 -2.09
CA LEU A 158 -14.11 5.75 -2.82
C LEU A 158 -13.74 4.27 -2.77
N PHE A 159 -12.46 3.94 -2.89
CA PHE A 159 -11.96 2.59 -2.74
C PHE A 159 -12.30 2.03 -1.36
N ASP A 160 -12.01 2.76 -0.28
CA ASP A 160 -12.34 2.36 1.09
C ASP A 160 -13.85 2.18 1.29
N GLY A 161 -14.66 3.06 0.72
CA GLY A 161 -16.12 2.95 0.74
C GLY A 161 -16.62 1.68 0.06
N PHE A 162 -16.16 1.41 -1.17
CA PHE A 162 -16.52 0.19 -1.89
C PHE A 162 -15.97 -1.07 -1.24
N PHE A 163 -14.72 -1.02 -0.75
CA PHE A 163 -14.09 -2.09 0.01
C PHE A 163 -14.93 -2.44 1.23
N TYR A 164 -15.35 -1.45 2.01
CA TYR A 164 -16.19 -1.65 3.19
C TYR A 164 -17.50 -2.36 2.83
N LEU A 165 -18.18 -1.91 1.77
CA LEU A 165 -19.43 -2.53 1.31
C LEU A 165 -19.22 -3.97 0.84
N ALA A 166 -18.19 -4.22 0.02
CA ALA A 166 -17.87 -5.55 -0.48
C ALA A 166 -17.48 -6.51 0.64
N HIS A 167 -16.60 -6.08 1.54
CA HIS A 167 -16.18 -6.83 2.72
C HIS A 167 -17.38 -7.16 3.62
N ARG A 168 -18.27 -6.19 3.87
CA ARG A 168 -19.50 -6.41 4.64
C ARG A 168 -20.43 -7.40 3.96
N ALA A 169 -20.60 -7.33 2.64
CA ALA A 169 -21.43 -8.27 1.89
C ALA A 169 -20.89 -9.70 1.96
N VAL A 170 -19.58 -9.86 1.85
CA VAL A 170 -18.89 -11.15 1.98
C VAL A 170 -19.09 -11.76 3.36
N HIS A 171 -19.04 -10.95 4.42
CA HIS A 171 -19.35 -11.39 5.79
C HIS A 171 -20.83 -11.71 6.02
N ALA A 172 -21.74 -11.03 5.32
CA ALA A 172 -23.18 -11.24 5.48
C ALA A 172 -23.66 -12.59 4.95
N HIS A 173 -22.98 -13.17 3.96
CA HIS A 173 -23.36 -14.45 3.37
C HIS A 173 -22.47 -15.61 3.87
N PRO A 174 -22.99 -16.57 4.68
CA PRO A 174 -22.18 -17.61 5.32
C PRO A 174 -21.32 -18.44 4.36
N THR A 175 -21.88 -18.84 3.21
CA THR A 175 -21.16 -19.60 2.17
C THR A 175 -20.00 -18.81 1.59
N VAL A 176 -20.23 -17.55 1.19
CA VAL A 176 -19.18 -16.68 0.63
C VAL A 176 -18.09 -16.46 1.67
N TYR A 177 -18.46 -16.13 2.91
CA TYR A 177 -17.50 -16.03 4.01
C TYR A 177 -16.65 -17.30 4.16
N GLN A 178 -17.27 -18.47 4.28
CA GLN A 178 -16.56 -19.73 4.55
C GLN A 178 -15.58 -20.13 3.45
N TYR A 179 -15.96 -19.98 2.17
CA TYR A 179 -15.16 -20.45 1.04
C TYR A 179 -14.23 -19.39 0.47
N VAL A 180 -14.58 -18.11 0.57
CA VAL A 180 -13.82 -17.03 -0.06
C VAL A 180 -12.94 -16.31 0.94
N HIS A 181 -13.51 -15.87 2.06
CA HIS A 181 -12.92 -14.83 2.92
C HIS A 181 -12.39 -15.34 4.26
N LYS A 182 -12.83 -16.52 4.70
CA LYS A 182 -12.37 -17.16 5.94
C LYS A 182 -10.86 -17.39 5.93
N LEU A 183 -10.24 -17.57 4.77
CA LEU A 183 -8.78 -17.73 4.65
C LEU A 183 -8.05 -16.44 5.04
N HIS A 184 -8.53 -15.28 4.60
CA HIS A 184 -7.94 -13.97 4.89
C HIS A 184 -7.88 -13.68 6.40
N HIS A 185 -8.95 -14.02 7.13
CA HIS A 185 -9.04 -13.86 8.59
C HIS A 185 -8.16 -14.82 9.40
N ARG A 186 -7.50 -15.82 8.78
CA ARG A 186 -6.66 -16.76 9.55
C ARG A 186 -5.37 -16.14 10.06
N HIS A 187 -4.95 -14.99 9.53
CA HIS A 187 -3.76 -14.24 9.95
C HIS A 187 -2.57 -15.12 10.37
N THR A 188 -2.18 -16.07 9.50
CA THR A 188 -1.22 -17.13 9.90
C THR A 188 0.23 -16.66 9.97
N HIS A 189 0.48 -15.35 9.85
CA HIS A 189 1.81 -14.76 9.72
C HIS A 189 1.91 -13.48 10.55
N ASP A 190 3.03 -13.32 11.26
CA ASP A 190 3.34 -12.13 12.07
C ASP A 190 3.66 -10.89 11.20
N VAL A 191 3.86 -11.09 9.90
CA VAL A 191 4.13 -10.03 8.94
C VAL A 191 2.82 -9.58 8.34
N TRP A 192 2.42 -8.36 8.70
CA TRP A 192 1.13 -7.80 8.29
C TRP A 192 0.96 -7.78 6.76
N LEU A 193 2.00 -7.43 6.01
CA LEU A 193 1.97 -7.45 4.54
C LEU A 193 1.78 -8.87 3.97
N LEU A 194 2.49 -9.88 4.48
CA LEU A 194 2.30 -11.25 3.97
C LEU A 194 0.94 -11.81 4.37
N SER A 195 0.44 -11.43 5.55
CA SER A 195 -0.92 -11.77 5.96
C SER A 195 -1.98 -11.08 5.10
N SER A 196 -1.76 -9.83 4.66
CA SER A 196 -2.73 -9.13 3.81
C SER A 196 -2.76 -9.72 2.39
N LEU A 197 -1.66 -10.31 1.93
CA LEU A 197 -1.60 -11.04 0.65
C LEU A 197 -2.20 -12.46 0.74
N GLN A 198 -2.51 -12.96 1.93
CA GLN A 198 -3.06 -14.30 2.12
C GLN A 198 -4.57 -14.33 1.83
N MET A 199 -4.91 -14.20 0.55
CA MET A 199 -6.29 -14.18 0.07
C MET A 199 -6.49 -15.23 -1.02
N SER A 200 -7.73 -15.71 -1.19
CA SER A 200 -8.09 -16.51 -2.36
C SER A 200 -8.27 -15.59 -3.57
N THR A 201 -8.18 -16.12 -4.80
CA THR A 201 -8.42 -15.32 -6.01
C THR A 201 -9.82 -14.70 -6.01
N ALA A 202 -10.83 -15.45 -5.55
CA ALA A 202 -12.20 -14.95 -5.43
C ALA A 202 -12.28 -13.82 -4.39
N ASP A 203 -11.51 -13.90 -3.31
CA ASP A 203 -11.50 -12.86 -2.27
C ASP A 203 -10.86 -11.58 -2.80
N VAL A 204 -9.69 -11.68 -3.44
CA VAL A 204 -9.05 -10.54 -4.12
C VAL A 204 -10.01 -9.91 -5.13
N LEU A 205 -10.69 -10.72 -5.94
CA LEU A 205 -11.62 -10.19 -6.93
C LEU A 205 -12.76 -9.40 -6.27
N LEU A 206 -13.41 -9.98 -5.27
CA LEU A 206 -14.60 -9.40 -4.63
C LEU A 206 -14.27 -8.22 -3.73
N THR A 207 -13.22 -8.32 -2.92
CA THR A 207 -12.91 -7.33 -1.89
C THR A 207 -11.88 -6.30 -2.34
N HIS A 208 -11.13 -6.52 -3.43
CA HIS A 208 -10.12 -5.56 -3.90
C HIS A 208 -10.36 -5.10 -5.34
N THR A 209 -10.40 -6.04 -6.30
CA THR A 209 -10.46 -5.69 -7.72
C THR A 209 -11.74 -4.98 -8.09
N LEU A 210 -12.91 -5.50 -7.70
CA LEU A 210 -14.19 -4.85 -7.98
C LEU A 210 -14.31 -3.46 -7.31
N PRO A 211 -13.99 -3.28 -6.02
CA PRO A 211 -13.93 -1.97 -5.39
C PRO A 211 -13.02 -0.97 -6.11
N LEU A 212 -11.82 -1.40 -6.52
CA LEU A 212 -10.90 -0.52 -7.22
C LEU A 212 -11.41 -0.14 -8.61
N LEU A 213 -11.94 -1.09 -9.37
CA LEU A 213 -12.54 -0.80 -10.67
C LEU A 213 -13.73 0.17 -10.53
N GLY A 214 -14.55 0.01 -9.48
CA GLY A 214 -15.61 0.97 -9.14
C GLY A 214 -15.08 2.37 -8.81
N ALA A 215 -13.99 2.46 -8.05
CA ALA A 215 -13.35 3.74 -7.73
C ALA A 215 -12.73 4.41 -8.97
N LEU A 216 -12.03 3.64 -9.81
CA LEU A 216 -11.44 4.12 -11.07
C LEU A 216 -12.49 4.53 -12.10
N TRP A 217 -13.69 3.95 -12.05
CA TRP A 217 -14.80 4.38 -12.89
C TRP A 217 -15.32 5.78 -12.53
N LEU A 218 -15.18 6.19 -11.26
CA LEU A 218 -15.63 7.50 -10.76
C LEU A 218 -14.52 8.56 -10.74
N VAL A 219 -13.26 8.15 -10.55
CA VAL A 219 -12.11 9.06 -10.45
C VAL A 219 -11.19 8.87 -11.64
N PRO A 220 -11.07 9.87 -12.54
CA PRO A 220 -10.21 9.77 -13.70
C PRO A 220 -8.73 9.87 -13.29
N ILE A 221 -8.10 8.72 -13.10
CA ILE A 221 -6.66 8.58 -12.92
C ILE A 221 -6.04 8.28 -14.27
N ALA A 222 -4.91 8.88 -14.63
CA ALA A 222 -4.24 8.56 -15.88
C ALA A 222 -3.57 7.18 -15.83
N ALA A 223 -3.52 6.50 -16.97
CA ALA A 223 -2.77 5.27 -17.13
C ALA A 223 -1.28 5.57 -16.97
N GLY A 224 -0.52 4.52 -16.71
CA GLY A 224 0.90 4.62 -16.52
C GLY A 224 1.31 5.16 -15.15
N LEU A 225 1.80 6.41 -15.07
CA LEU A 225 2.46 6.91 -13.86
C LEU A 225 1.47 7.11 -12.70
N GLU A 226 0.31 7.72 -12.92
CA GLU A 226 -0.63 8.01 -11.82
C GLU A 226 -1.20 6.73 -11.21
N ILE A 227 -1.63 5.78 -12.05
CA ILE A 227 -2.06 4.46 -11.56
C ILE A 227 -0.91 3.70 -10.88
N SER A 228 0.34 3.88 -11.34
CA SER A 228 1.50 3.28 -10.68
C SER A 228 1.76 3.90 -9.31
N VAL A 229 1.59 5.22 -9.16
CA VAL A 229 1.65 5.90 -7.86
C VAL A 229 0.55 5.41 -6.93
N ALA A 230 -0.71 5.38 -7.40
CA ALA A 230 -1.85 4.90 -6.62
C ALA A 230 -1.61 3.46 -6.11
N LYS A 231 -1.22 2.55 -7.01
CA LYS A 231 -0.95 1.14 -6.67
C LYS A 231 0.24 0.97 -5.73
N THR A 232 1.32 1.72 -5.95
CA THR A 232 2.48 1.68 -5.06
C THR A 232 2.09 2.19 -3.67
N TYR A 233 1.30 3.26 -3.58
CA TYR A 233 0.81 3.76 -2.31
C TYR A 233 -0.01 2.72 -1.55
N LEU A 234 -1.05 2.16 -2.20
CA LEU A 234 -1.92 1.13 -1.60
C LEU A 234 -1.16 -0.10 -1.09
N LEU A 235 -0.13 -0.56 -1.82
CA LEU A 235 0.65 -1.74 -1.42
C LEU A 235 1.66 -1.44 -0.30
N PHE A 236 2.23 -0.24 -0.26
CA PHE A 236 3.26 0.12 0.73
C PHE A 236 2.70 0.77 2.01
N GLN A 237 1.45 1.25 2.01
CA GLN A 237 0.78 1.87 3.17
C GLN A 237 0.75 0.92 4.38
N GLY A 238 0.69 -0.40 4.16
CA GLY A 238 0.71 -1.40 5.22
C GLY A 238 2.08 -1.67 5.88
N GLU A 239 3.19 -1.32 5.25
CA GLU A 239 4.54 -1.56 5.82
C GLU A 239 5.14 -0.34 6.52
N LEU A 240 4.70 0.87 6.18
CA LEU A 240 5.37 2.11 6.56
C LEU A 240 5.01 2.63 7.95
N ILE A 241 4.05 2.00 8.61
CA ILE A 241 3.79 2.22 10.03
C ILE A 241 4.60 1.16 10.77
N PRO A 242 5.81 1.49 11.28
CA PRO A 242 6.46 0.61 12.23
C PRO A 242 5.50 0.50 13.40
N THR A 243 4.81 -0.64 13.49
CA THR A 243 4.18 -1.05 14.73
C THR A 243 5.34 -1.05 15.71
N GLN A 244 5.37 -0.06 16.61
CA GLN A 244 6.24 -0.15 17.75
C GLN A 244 5.80 -1.44 18.42
N SER A 245 6.61 -2.48 18.27
CA SER A 245 6.52 -3.66 19.10
C SER A 245 6.78 -3.12 20.49
N ARG A 246 5.71 -2.69 21.18
CA ARG A 246 5.77 -2.46 22.60
C ARG A 246 6.36 -3.75 23.14
N PRO A 247 7.51 -3.71 23.83
CA PRO A 247 8.04 -4.91 24.45
C PRO A 247 6.87 -5.49 25.26
N ILE A 248 6.48 -6.72 24.94
CA ILE A 248 5.46 -7.43 25.72
C ILE A 248 6.02 -7.39 27.14
N PRO A 249 5.35 -6.72 28.10
CA PRO A 249 5.82 -6.73 29.46
C PRO A 249 5.91 -8.19 29.85
N SER A 250 7.12 -8.65 30.15
CA SER A 250 7.34 -9.97 30.70
C SER A 250 6.62 -9.96 32.05
N ASN A 251 5.34 -10.35 32.07
CA ASN A 251 4.68 -10.62 33.33
C ASN A 251 5.51 -11.71 33.98
N PRO A 252 6.16 -11.45 35.14
CA PRO A 252 6.83 -12.51 35.86
C PRO A 252 5.75 -13.55 36.13
N VAL A 253 5.97 -14.76 35.64
CA VAL A 253 5.13 -15.90 35.98
C VAL A 253 5.24 -16.03 37.50
N GLN A 254 4.27 -15.49 38.23
CA GLN A 254 4.09 -15.80 39.64
C GLN A 254 3.72 -17.27 39.67
N SER A 255 4.71 -18.12 39.92
CA SER A 255 4.52 -19.52 40.25
C SER A 255 3.61 -19.57 41.47
N ARG A 256 2.31 -19.79 41.26
CA ARG A 256 1.41 -20.10 42.37
C ARG A 256 1.88 -21.42 42.97
N PRO A 257 2.11 -21.49 44.30
CA PRO A 257 2.43 -22.76 44.94
C PRO A 257 1.27 -23.73 44.73
N ILE A 258 1.60 -24.96 44.35
CA ILE A 258 0.63 -26.05 44.24
C ILE A 258 0.19 -26.39 45.66
N PRO A 259 -1.11 -26.33 45.99
CA PRO A 259 -1.59 -26.78 47.30
C PRO A 259 -1.38 -28.30 47.41
N SER A 260 -0.75 -28.69 48.51
CA SER A 260 -0.52 -30.07 48.95
C SER A 260 -1.82 -30.79 49.30
#